data_AF-A0A371E0U2-F1
#
_entry.id   AF-A0A371E0U2-F1
#
_cell.length_a   1.000
_cell.length_b   1.000
_cell.length_c   1.000
_cell.angle_alpha   90.00
_cell.angle_beta   90.00
_cell.angle_gamma   90.00
#
_symmetry.space_group_name_H-M   'P 1'
#
loop_
_entity.id
_entity.type
_entity.pdbx_description
1 polymer ?
#
loop_
_entity_poly.entity_id
_entity_poly.type
_entity_poly.pdbx_seq_one_letter_code
_entity_poly.pdbx_strand_id
1 'polypeptide(L)'
;MHLLSPYLKWKEGLQLLVQEPVALLPAKYLLQFGFNPTVYEVEDGVGVLWRHTMEFTRLQNNKQMYQFLNFPWHSSIKQDNPKFG
;
A
#
# COMPACT_ATOMS: atom_id res chain seq x y z
N MET A 1 -13.99 15.95 25.15
CA MET A 1 -12.92 15.54 24.22
C MET A 1 -13.03 14.03 24.05
N HIS A 2 -13.89 13.59 23.13
CA HIS A 2 -14.11 12.16 22.88
C HIS A 2 -13.07 11.69 21.87
N LEU A 3 -12.18 10.81 22.33
CA LEU A 3 -11.30 10.03 21.46
C LEU A 3 -12.18 9.09 20.64
N LEU A 4 -12.53 9.49 19.43
CA LEU A 4 -13.14 8.60 18.45
C LEU A 4 -12.06 7.62 17.97
N SER A 5 -12.20 6.39 18.44
CA SER A 5 -11.51 5.19 17.95
C SER A 5 -11.45 5.17 16.41
N PRO A 6 -10.28 4.95 15.78
CA PRO A 6 -10.15 4.93 14.31
C PRO A 6 -10.82 3.72 13.63
N TYR A 7 -11.48 2.85 14.39
CA TYR A 7 -12.20 1.68 13.86
C TYR A 7 -13.66 2.05 13.58
N LEU A 8 -13.85 2.91 12.57
CA LEU A 8 -15.18 3.37 12.18
C LEU A 8 -15.98 2.26 11.48
N LYS A 9 -17.04 1.82 12.18
CA LYS A 9 -18.31 1.23 11.70
C LYS A 9 -18.27 0.21 10.55
N TRP A 10 -18.39 -1.05 10.95
CA TRP A 10 -18.85 -2.17 10.14
C TRP A 10 -20.35 -2.03 9.86
N LYS A 11 -20.74 -1.57 8.66
CA LYS A 11 -22.11 -1.74 8.17
C LYS A 11 -22.11 -1.86 6.64
N GLU A 12 -22.53 -3.04 6.18
CA GLU A 12 -23.06 -3.30 4.83
C GLU A 12 -22.14 -2.87 3.67
N GLY A 13 -21.00 -3.55 3.57
CA GLY A 13 -19.99 -3.35 2.52
C GLY A 13 -18.60 -3.13 3.12
N LEU A 14 -17.63 -3.96 2.73
CA LEU A 14 -16.22 -3.80 3.16
C LEU A 14 -15.64 -2.54 2.52
N GLN A 15 -15.64 -1.44 3.28
CA GLN A 15 -14.99 -0.19 2.91
C GLN A 15 -13.71 -0.07 3.73
N LEU A 16 -12.56 0.00 3.04
CA LEU A 16 -11.26 0.20 3.68
C LEU A 16 -10.82 1.65 3.43
N LEU A 17 -10.67 2.41 4.52
CA LEU A 17 -10.07 3.75 4.46
C LEU A 17 -8.55 3.60 4.42
N VAL A 18 -7.91 4.13 3.38
CA VAL A 18 -6.45 4.10 3.24
C VAL A 18 -5.84 5.25 4.05
N GLN A 19 -4.92 4.91 4.95
CA GLN A 19 -3.91 5.86 5.44
C GLN A 19 -2.48 5.29 5.34
N GLU A 20 -2.32 4.00 5.02
CA GLU A 20 -1.04 3.30 5.01
C GLU A 20 -1.00 2.24 3.89
N PRO A 21 0.19 1.77 3.41
CA PRO A 21 0.33 0.69 2.42
C PRO A 21 -0.39 -0.62 2.83
N VAL A 22 -0.80 -0.70 4.08
CA VAL A 22 -1.56 -1.77 4.72
C VAL A 22 -2.90 -2.04 4.04
N ALA A 23 -3.54 -1.11 3.31
CA ALA A 23 -4.89 -1.35 2.77
C ALA A 23 -4.95 -2.23 1.50
N LEU A 24 -3.89 -2.25 0.68
CA LEU A 24 -3.88 -3.02 -0.57
C LEU A 24 -3.77 -4.52 -0.35
N LEU A 25 -3.06 -4.93 0.70
CA LEU A 25 -2.83 -6.35 1.00
C LEU A 25 -4.14 -7.07 1.42
N PRO A 26 -4.96 -6.53 2.35
CA PRO A 26 -6.30 -7.02 2.64
C PRO A 26 -7.23 -6.97 1.44
N ALA A 27 -7.20 -5.91 0.63
CA ALA A 27 -8.04 -5.83 -0.58
C ALA A 27 -7.72 -6.96 -1.57
N LYS A 28 -6.43 -7.19 -1.83
CA LYS A 28 -5.99 -8.32 -2.66
C LYS A 28 -6.41 -9.67 -2.07
N TYR A 29 -6.28 -9.84 -0.76
CA TYR A 29 -6.71 -11.06 -0.08
C TYR A 29 -8.22 -11.28 -0.24
N LEU A 30 -9.04 -10.26 0.01
CA LEU A 30 -10.51 -10.32 -0.12
C LEU A 30 -10.96 -10.66 -1.55
N LEU A 31 -10.29 -10.12 -2.57
CA LEU A 31 -10.55 -10.49 -3.97
C LEU A 31 -10.35 -12.00 -4.21
N GLN A 32 -9.41 -12.66 -3.53
CA GLN A 32 -9.20 -14.11 -3.65
C GLN A 32 -10.36 -14.94 -3.09
N PHE A 33 -11.21 -14.35 -2.23
CA PHE A 33 -12.41 -14.99 -1.69
C PHE A 33 -13.70 -14.56 -2.41
N GLY A 34 -13.58 -13.83 -3.53
CA GLY A 34 -14.74 -13.39 -4.32
C GLY A 34 -15.47 -12.16 -3.76
N PHE A 35 -14.89 -11.46 -2.78
CA PHE A 35 -15.41 -10.15 -2.36
C PHE A 35 -15.05 -9.07 -3.38
N ASN A 36 -15.79 -7.96 -3.36
CA ASN A 36 -15.53 -6.78 -4.18
C ASN A 36 -15.13 -5.58 -3.28
N PRO A 37 -13.90 -5.57 -2.73
CA PRO A 37 -13.46 -4.50 -1.82
C PRO A 37 -13.33 -3.18 -2.58
N THR A 38 -13.82 -2.10 -1.96
CA THR A 38 -13.57 -0.73 -2.44
C THR A 38 -12.56 -0.06 -1.53
N VAL A 39 -11.48 0.43 -2.14
CA VAL A 39 -10.36 1.09 -1.45
C VAL A 39 -10.43 2.58 -1.79
N TYR A 40 -10.53 3.43 -0.76
CA TYR A 40 -10.58 4.89 -0.93
C TYR A 40 -9.26 5.51 -0.49
N GLU A 41 -8.65 6.28 -1.39
CA GLU A 41 -7.42 7.02 -1.17
C GLU A 41 -7.72 8.53 -1.21
N VAL A 42 -7.09 9.29 -0.33
CA VAL A 42 -7.34 10.73 -0.22
C VAL A 42 -6.60 11.50 -1.31
N GLU A 43 -5.50 10.93 -1.81
CA GLU A 43 -4.67 11.52 -2.84
C GLU A 43 -4.85 10.89 -4.23
N ASP A 44 -4.37 11.58 -5.27
CA ASP A 44 -4.43 11.14 -6.68
C ASP A 44 -3.42 10.02 -6.99
N GLY A 45 -3.58 8.86 -6.34
CA GLY A 45 -2.82 7.65 -6.64
C GLY A 45 -2.39 6.87 -5.41
N VAL A 46 -1.84 5.68 -5.64
CA VAL A 46 -1.50 4.70 -4.60
C VAL A 46 -0.03 4.77 -4.24
N GLY A 47 0.30 4.52 -2.97
CA GLY A 47 1.69 4.43 -2.49
C GLY A 47 2.11 5.56 -1.56
N VAL A 48 1.20 6.49 -1.23
CA VAL A 48 1.28 7.54 -0.20
C VAL A 48 2.72 8.01 0.06
N LEU A 49 3.37 7.48 1.10
CA LEU A 49 4.70 7.86 1.54
C LEU A 49 5.77 7.75 0.44
N TRP A 50 5.69 6.74 -0.42
CA TRP A 50 6.67 6.47 -1.45
C TRP A 50 6.53 7.37 -2.68
N ARG A 51 5.37 8.01 -2.87
CA ARG A 51 5.18 8.97 -3.98
C ARG A 51 5.72 10.36 -3.65
N HIS A 52 5.76 10.72 -2.37
CA HIS A 52 6.20 12.04 -1.90
C HIS A 52 7.59 11.99 -1.26
N THR A 53 8.50 11.22 -1.86
CA THR A 53 9.87 11.13 -1.35
C THR A 53 10.80 12.13 -2.03
N MET A 54 11.82 12.58 -1.30
CA MET A 54 12.89 13.39 -1.88
C MET A 54 13.67 12.57 -2.91
N GLU A 55 14.27 13.24 -3.89
CA GLU A 55 14.97 12.57 -5.02
C GLU A 55 16.13 11.66 -4.57
N PHE A 56 16.65 11.83 -3.36
CA PHE A 56 17.71 10.99 -2.80
C PHE A 56 17.21 9.85 -1.90
N THR A 57 15.90 9.76 -1.65
CA THR A 57 15.31 8.67 -0.87
C THR A 57 15.43 7.36 -1.63
N ARG A 58 15.96 6.34 -0.95
CA ARG A 58 16.17 4.99 -1.48
C ARG A 58 15.77 3.94 -0.47
N LEU A 59 15.53 2.72 -0.95
CA LEU A 59 15.43 1.56 -0.07
C LEU A 59 16.69 1.39 0.76
N GLN A 60 16.54 1.22 2.07
CA GLN A 60 17.68 1.03 2.99
C GLN A 60 18.24 -0.40 2.94
N ASN A 61 17.41 -1.41 2.66
CA ASN A 61 17.84 -2.79 2.43
C ASN A 61 17.73 -3.18 0.95
N ASN A 62 18.29 -4.34 0.59
CA ASN A 62 18.18 -4.88 -0.77
C ASN A 62 16.71 -5.04 -1.17
N LYS A 63 16.38 -4.67 -2.42
CA LYS A 63 15.03 -4.78 -2.99
C LYS A 63 14.39 -6.15 -2.81
N GLN A 64 15.17 -7.24 -2.86
CA GLN A 64 14.68 -8.60 -2.66
C GLN A 64 14.01 -8.78 -1.29
N MET A 65 14.47 -8.07 -0.25
CA MET A 65 13.84 -8.09 1.08
C MET A 65 12.50 -7.36 1.15
N TYR A 66 12.24 -6.46 0.19
CA TYR A 66 10.98 -5.71 0.05
C TYR A 66 10.11 -6.24 -1.10
N GLN A 67 10.44 -7.40 -1.65
CA GLN A 67 9.71 -8.01 -2.76
C GLN A 67 8.61 -8.95 -2.23
N PHE A 68 7.39 -8.83 -2.77
CA PHE A 68 6.39 -9.87 -2.56
C PHE A 68 6.70 -11.10 -3.43
N LEU A 69 6.53 -12.31 -2.90
CA LEU A 69 6.84 -13.57 -3.60
C LEU A 69 6.18 -13.68 -4.99
N ASN A 70 4.98 -13.13 -5.13
CA ASN A 70 4.20 -13.15 -6.37
C ASN A 70 4.23 -11.84 -7.16
N PHE A 71 4.99 -10.83 -6.71
CA PHE A 71 5.20 -9.57 -7.42
C PHE A 71 6.70 -9.22 -7.42
N PRO A 72 7.47 -9.81 -8.35
CA PRO A 72 8.87 -9.49 -8.48
C PRO A 72 9.08 -8.05 -8.93
N TRP A 73 10.23 -7.48 -8.58
CA TRP A 73 10.65 -6.18 -9.11
C TRP A 73 10.75 -6.23 -10.64
N HIS A 74 10.36 -5.13 -11.30
CA HIS A 74 10.46 -5.04 -12.75
C HIS A 74 11.92 -5.12 -13.22
N SER A 75 12.17 -5.77 -14.36
CA SER A 75 13.53 -6.06 -14.87
C SER A 75 14.34 -4.81 -15.23
N SER A 76 13.68 -3.67 -15.43
CA SER A 76 14.31 -2.35 -15.64
C SER A 76 15.03 -1.83 -14.39
N ILE A 77 14.65 -2.28 -13.19
CA ILE A 77 15.23 -1.82 -11.93
C ILE A 77 16.53 -2.58 -11.70
N LYS A 78 17.65 -1.95 -12.08
CA LYS A 78 18.98 -2.55 -11.98
C LYS A 78 19.62 -2.36 -10.61
N GLN A 79 19.26 -1.32 -9.87
CA GLN A 79 19.83 -1.03 -8.56
C GLN A 79 19.30 -2.02 -7.50
N ASP A 80 20.14 -2.36 -6.53
CA ASP A 80 19.74 -3.15 -5.36
C ASP A 80 18.99 -2.31 -4.33
N ASN A 81 19.33 -1.02 -4.24
CA ASN A 81 18.65 -0.01 -3.43
C ASN A 81 18.00 1.04 -4.36
N PRO A 82 16.86 0.72 -4.99
CA PRO A 82 16.19 1.63 -5.92
C PRO A 82 15.71 2.90 -5.20
N LYS A 83 15.62 3.99 -5.97
CA LYS A 83 14.90 5.19 -5.57
C LYS A 83 13.39 4.92 -5.63
N PHE A 84 12.63 5.69 -4.86
CA PHE A 84 11.18 5.77 -5.04
C PHE A 84 10.89 7.00 -5.91
N GLY A 85 10.17 6.81 -7.01
CA GLY A 85 9.97 7.82 -8.05
C GLY A 85 9.95 7.21 -9.43
#